data_AF-A0A8R2JUH0-F1
#
_entry.id   AF-A0A8R2JUH0-F1
#
_cell.length_a   1.000
_cell.length_b   1.000
_cell.length_c   1.000
_cell.angle_alpha   90.00
_cell.angle_beta   90.00
_cell.angle_gamma   90.00
#
_symmetry.space_group_name_H-M   'P 1'
#
loop_
_entity.id
_entity.type
_entity.pdbx_description
1 polymer ?
#
loop_
_entity_poly.entity_id
_entity_poly.type
_entity_poly.pdbx_seq_one_letter_code
_entity_poly.pdbx_strand_id
1 'polypeptide(L)'
;MPEGSDASWTQKLCTNLGKNDRFSKPKFGGMDFTIKHFAGDVKYSSDGFLDKNKDTVFEDQVCIYSIILFNIVSKHFSFYNIYLF
;
A
#
# COMPACT_ATOMS: atom_id res chain seq x y z
N MET A 1 -2.71 17.13 10.48
CA MET A 1 -1.61 16.13 10.50
C MET A 1 -0.46 16.74 9.72
N PRO A 2 0.84 16.57 10.05
CA PRO A 2 1.89 17.07 9.17
C PRO A 2 1.81 16.22 7.91
N GLU A 3 1.24 16.75 6.84
CA GLU A 3 1.06 16.01 5.59
C GLU A 3 2.44 15.73 5.00
N GLY A 4 2.91 14.48 5.17
CA GLY A 4 4.10 14.02 4.49
C GLY A 4 3.88 14.14 2.98
N SER A 5 4.84 14.71 2.26
CA SER A 5 4.86 14.69 0.80
C SER A 5 5.83 13.64 0.30
N ASP A 6 5.58 13.09 -0.89
CA ASP A 6 6.49 12.16 -1.56
C ASP A 6 7.92 12.74 -1.67
N ALA A 7 8.04 14.06 -1.87
CA ALA A 7 9.31 14.76 -1.92
C ALA A 7 10.06 14.69 -0.58
N SER A 8 9.36 15.01 0.52
CA SER A 8 9.92 14.94 1.86
C SER A 8 10.30 13.50 2.26
N TRP A 9 9.50 12.52 1.83
CA TRP A 9 9.78 11.10 2.05
C TRP A 9 11.03 10.66 1.31
N THR A 10 11.15 11.03 0.04
CA THR A 10 12.31 10.69 -0.79
C THR A 10 13.59 11.33 -0.28
N GLN A 11 13.51 12.59 0.17
CA GLN A 11 14.65 13.25 0.79
C GLN A 11 15.14 12.51 2.04
N LYS A 12 14.21 12.04 2.88
CA LYS A 12 14.55 11.21 4.06
C LYS A 12 15.17 9.88 3.64
N LEU A 13 14.63 9.23 2.60
CA LEU A 13 15.17 7.98 2.06
C LEU A 13 16.62 8.15 1.58
N CYS A 14 16.87 9.16 0.74
CA CYS A 14 18.21 9.48 0.23
C CYS A 14 19.19 9.85 1.36
N THR A 15 18.72 10.53 2.40
CA THR A 15 19.55 10.92 3.55
C THR A 15 19.98 9.69 4.36
N ASN A 16 19.06 8.77 4.62
CA ASN A 16 19.32 7.59 5.44
C ASN A 16 20.09 6.49 4.69
N LEU A 17 19.80 6.29 3.40
CA LEU A 17 20.36 5.19 2.61
C LEU A 17 21.46 5.62 1.64
N GLY A 18 21.81 6.90 1.56
CA GLY A 18 22.76 7.42 0.57
C GLY A 18 24.18 6.82 0.63
N LYS A 19 24.55 6.14 1.72
CA LYS A 19 25.83 5.44 1.89
C LYS A 19 25.74 3.92 1.66
N ASN A 20 24.55 3.39 1.42
CA ASN A 20 24.36 1.95 1.22
C ASN A 20 24.75 1.57 -0.21
N ASP A 21 25.63 0.58 -0.39
CA ASP A 21 26.10 0.14 -1.70
C ASP A 21 24.98 -0.36 -2.64
N ARG A 22 23.86 -0.81 -2.08
CA ARG A 22 22.65 -1.24 -2.81
C ARG A 22 21.69 -0.10 -3.14
N PHE A 23 21.99 1.12 -2.73
CA PHE A 23 21.15 2.29 -2.99
C PHE A 23 21.93 3.33 -3.81
N SER A 24 21.26 3.93 -4.79
CA SER A 24 21.82 5.05 -5.55
C SER A 24 20.83 6.20 -5.60
N LYS A 25 21.32 7.37 -5.19
CA LYS A 25 20.61 8.64 -5.30
C LYS A 25 20.57 9.12 -6.77
N PRO A 26 19.56 9.92 -7.16
CA PRO A 26 19.49 10.42 -8.53
C PRO A 26 20.68 11.36 -8.80
N LYS A 27 21.23 11.28 -10.02
CA LYS A 27 22.38 12.10 -10.45
C LYS A 27 21.99 13.56 -10.67
N PHE A 28 20.77 13.80 -11.11
CA PHE A 28 20.18 15.12 -11.34
C PHE A 28 18.99 15.27 -10.40
N GLY A 29 18.70 16.49 -9.94
CA GLY A 29 17.61 16.76 -9.01
C GLY A 29 16.31 16.06 -9.44
N GLY A 30 15.61 15.46 -8.48
CA GLY A 30 14.42 14.65 -8.74
C GLY A 30 14.08 13.76 -7.56
N MET A 31 12.97 13.03 -7.69
CA MET A 31 12.46 12.16 -6.64
C MET A 31 12.63 10.66 -6.97
N ASP A 32 13.42 10.37 -7.99
CA ASP A 32 13.74 9.00 -8.38
C ASP A 32 14.92 8.47 -7.57
N PHE A 33 14.98 7.16 -7.34
CA PHE A 33 16.12 6.48 -6.71
C PHE A 33 16.31 5.11 -7.33
N THR A 34 17.51 4.52 -7.22
CA THR A 34 17.80 3.19 -7.76
C THR A 34 18.15 2.23 -6.64
N ILE A 35 17.56 1.04 -6.67
CA ILE A 35 17.95 -0.07 -5.78
C ILE A 35 18.64 -1.14 -6.63
N LYS A 36 19.79 -1.61 -6.15
CA LYS A 36 20.53 -2.72 -6.75
C LYS A 36 20.00 -4.04 -6.20
N HIS A 37 19.12 -4.69 -6.93
CA HIS A 37 18.59 -6.00 -6.59
C HIS A 37 19.53 -7.11 -7.09
N PHE A 38 19.32 -8.34 -6.62
CA PHE A 38 20.06 -9.51 -7.11
C PHE A 38 19.94 -9.68 -8.64
N ALA A 39 18.75 -9.39 -9.19
CA ALA A 39 18.45 -9.53 -10.62
C ALA A 39 18.81 -8.28 -11.45
N GLY A 40 19.42 -7.25 -10.83
CA GLY A 40 19.81 -6.02 -11.50
C GLY A 40 19.29 -4.75 -10.83
N ASP A 41 19.65 -3.62 -11.41
CA ASP A 41 19.34 -2.29 -10.89
C ASP A 41 17.96 -1.85 -11.36
N VAL A 42 17.10 -1.46 -10.40
CA VAL A 42 15.74 -0.99 -10.68
C VAL A 42 15.63 0.46 -10.24
N LYS A 43 15.21 1.32 -11.17
CA LYS A 43 14.91 2.72 -10.92
C LYS A 43 13.45 2.86 -10.49
N TYR A 44 13.25 3.47 -9.33
CA TYR A 44 11.94 3.77 -8.75
C TYR A 44 11.67 5.26 -8.85
N SER A 45 10.41 5.60 -9.14
CA SER A 45 9.89 6.94 -8.92
C SER A 45 9.03 6.91 -7.66
N SER A 46 9.20 7.91 -6.81
CA SER A 46 8.41 8.07 -5.59
C SER A 46 7.10 8.83 -5.81
N ASP A 47 6.77 9.16 -7.06
CA ASP A 47 5.52 9.83 -7.41
C ASP A 47 4.29 8.98 -7.05
N GLY A 48 3.40 9.56 -6.23
CA GLY A 48 2.23 8.92 -5.66
C GLY A 48 2.56 7.79 -4.68
N PHE A 49 3.78 7.75 -4.14
CA PHE A 49 4.22 6.66 -3.26
C PHE A 49 3.40 6.65 -1.97
N LEU A 50 3.21 7.80 -1.32
CA LEU A 50 2.45 7.87 -0.08
C LEU A 50 1.00 7.46 -0.30
N ASP A 51 0.34 7.93 -1.36
CA ASP A 51 -1.04 7.57 -1.64
C ASP A 51 -1.22 6.07 -1.89
N LYS A 52 -0.30 5.44 -2.62
CA LYS A 52 -0.30 3.98 -2.83
C LYS A 52 -0.08 3.18 -1.54
N ASN A 53 0.61 3.75 -0.55
CA ASN A 53 0.93 3.08 0.72
C ASN A 53 0.01 3.52 1.87
N LYS A 54 -0.97 4.41 1.64
CA LYS A 54 -1.92 4.82 2.68
C LYS A 54 -2.84 3.68 3.12
N ASP A 55 -2.94 2.59 2.36
CA ASP A 55 -3.79 1.42 2.62
C ASP A 55 -5.17 1.82 3.17
N THR A 56 -5.74 2.89 2.60
CA THR A 56 -6.98 3.45 3.10
C THR A 56 -8.13 2.52 2.72
N VAL A 57 -8.70 1.88 3.72
CA VAL A 57 -9.93 1.13 3.57
C VAL A 57 -11.09 2.09 3.83
N PHE A 58 -11.96 2.29 2.84
CA PHE A 58 -13.13 3.15 2.99
C PHE A 58 -14.17 2.48 3.91
N GLU A 59 -14.73 3.23 4.86
CA GLU A 59 -15.75 2.72 5.80
C GLU A 59 -16.96 2.12 5.07
N ASP A 60 -17.38 2.74 3.97
CA ASP A 60 -18.48 2.23 3.14
C ASP A 60 -18.18 0.84 2.57
N GLN A 61 -16.92 0.59 2.16
CA GLN A 61 -16.52 -0.74 1.69
C GLN A 61 -16.60 -1.76 2.83
N VAL A 62 -16.10 -1.42 4.02
CA VAL A 62 -16.19 -2.30 5.22
C VAL A 62 -17.65 -2.60 5.57
N CYS A 63 -18.51 -1.59 5.52
CA CYS A 63 -19.94 -1.72 5.80
C CYS A 63 -20.61 -2.68 4.79
N ILE A 64 -20.35 -2.49 3.49
CA ILE A 64 -20.88 -3.35 2.42
C ILE A 64 -20.40 -4.80 2.62
N TYR A 65 -19.10 -5.02 2.88
CA TYR A 65 -18.58 -6.36 3.14
C TYR A 65 -19.27 -7.02 4.35
N SER A 66 -19.52 -6.25 5.41
CA SER A 66 -20.20 -6.72 6.62
C SER A 66 -21.65 -7.12 6.35
N ILE A 67 -22.38 -6.31 5.57
CA ILE A 67 -23.76 -6.61 5.15
C ILE A 67 -23.81 -7.85 4.27
N ILE A 68 -22.88 -8.00 3.33
CA ILE A 68 -22.80 -9.17 2.47
C ILE A 68 -22.51 -10.43 3.30
N LEU A 69 -21.53 -10.38 4.21
CA LEU A 69 -21.23 -11.49 5.10
C LEU A 69 -22.46 -11.88 5.94
N PHE A 70 -23.13 -10.90 6.55
CA PHE A 70 -24.33 -11.14 7.33
C PHE A 70 -25.42 -11.82 6.50
N ASN A 71 -25.70 -11.33 5.29
CA ASN A 71 -26.69 -11.93 4.40
C ASN A 71 -26.34 -13.37 3.98
N ILE A 72 -25.06 -13.63 3.67
CA ILE A 72 -24.61 -14.98 3.30
C ILE A 72 -24.78 -15.93 4.49
N VAL A 73 -24.35 -15.52 5.68
CA VAL A 73 -24.48 -16.30 6.91
C VAL A 73 -25.96 -16.55 7.22
N SER A 74 -26.80 -15.52 7.22
CA SER A 74 -28.24 -15.67 7.47
C SER A 74 -28.93 -16.60 6.46
N LYS A 75 -28.61 -16.49 5.16
CA LYS A 75 -29.14 -17.41 4.14
C LYS A 75 -28.69 -18.83 4.37
N HIS A 76 -27.43 -19.04 4.72
CA HIS A 76 -26.89 -20.35 5.04
C HIS A 76 -27.64 -20.94 6.25
N PHE A 77 -27.72 -20.24 7.38
CA PHE A 77 -28.45 -20.74 8.56
C PHE A 77 -29.94 -21.01 8.28
N SER A 78 -30.61 -20.16 7.49
CA SER A 78 -32.00 -20.41 7.08
C SER A 78 -32.14 -21.66 6.21
N PHE A 79 -31.17 -21.92 5.32
CA PHE A 79 -31.15 -23.14 4.51
C PHE A 79 -31.05 -24.36 5.43
N TYR A 80 -30.08 -24.42 6.33
CA TYR A 80 -29.89 -25.58 7.24
C TYR A 80 -31.10 -25.83 8.16
N ASN A 81 -31.85 -24.80 8.54
CA ASN A 81 -33.06 -24.96 9.35
C ASN A 81 -34.22 -25.59 8.57
N ILE A 82 -34.27 -25.39 7.24
CA ILE A 82 -35.31 -25.95 6.36
C ILE A 82 -35.05 -27.43 6.01
N TYR A 83 -33.79 -27.89 6.02
CA TYR A 83 -33.42 -29.29 5.72
C TYR A 83 -33.38 -30.21 6.96
N LEU A 84 -33.72 -29.72 8.15
CA LEU A 84 -33.74 -30.48 9.40
C LEU A 84 -35.16 -30.82 9.90
N PHE A 85 -36.18 -30.66 9.04
CA PHE A 85 -37.54 -31.16 9.23
C PHE A 85 -37.95 -32.08 8.09
#